data_AF-A0A930B132-F1
#
_entry.id   AF-A0A930B132-F1
#
_cell.length_a   1.000
_cell.length_b   1.000
_cell.length_c   1.000
_cell.angle_alpha   90.00
_cell.angle_beta   90.00
_cell.angle_gamma   90.00
#
_symmetry.space_group_name_H-M   'P 1'
#
loop_
_entity.id
_entity.type
_entity.pdbx_description
1 polymer ?
#
loop_
_entity_poly.entity_id
_entity_poly.type
_entity_poly.pdbx_seq_one_letter_code
_entity_poly.pdbx_strand_id
1 'polypeptide(L)' 'GLGMNNIQLMSQGGIFEGEITLLVSNTEALNSLLDSLRKLNGVEKVFRE' A
#
# COMPACT_ATOMS: atom_id res chain seq x y z
N GLY A 1 4.86 -9.18 -11.91
CA GLY A 1 5.84 -8.23 -11.34
C GLY A 1 5.12 -7.01 -10.83
N LEU A 2 5.67 -6.33 -9.82
CA LEU A 2 5.16 -5.07 -9.31
C LEU A 2 6.06 -3.93 -9.81
N GLY A 3 5.48 -2.93 -10.47
CA GLY A 3 6.16 -1.71 -10.88
C GLY A 3 5.59 -0.52 -10.11
N MET A 4 6.40 0.11 -9.27
CA MET A 4 5.96 1.27 -8.48
C MET A 4 6.10 2.54 -9.33
N ASN A 5 4.99 3.26 -9.53
CA ASN A 5 5.01 4.52 -10.28
C ASN A 5 5.18 5.70 -9.34
N ASN A 6 4.48 5.69 -8.20
CA ASN A 6 4.48 6.79 -7.26
C ASN A 6 4.17 6.30 -5.84
N ILE A 7 4.79 6.96 -4.85
CA ILE A 7 4.48 6.79 -3.44
C ILE A 7 4.39 8.18 -2.84
N GLN A 8 3.26 8.49 -2.22
CA GLN A 8 3.09 9.72 -1.45
C GLN A 8 2.74 9.34 -0.02
N LEU A 9 3.54 9.80 0.93
CA LEU A 9 3.33 9.58 2.36
C LEU A 9 3.32 10.94 3.04
N MET A 10 2.34 11.14 3.92
CA MET A 10 2.25 12.29 4.80
C MET A 10 2.23 11.79 6.24
N SER A 11 2.78 12.59 7.15
CA SER A 11 2.71 12.30 8.58
C SER A 11 2.23 13.53 9.32
N GLN A 12 1.19 13.33 10.14
CA GLN A 12 0.59 14.37 10.95
C GLN A 12 0.13 13.75 12.27
N GLY A 13 0.51 14.35 13.41
CA GLY A 13 0.01 13.92 14.71
C GLY A 13 0.38 12.49 15.11
N GLY A 14 1.51 11.95 14.61
CA GLY A 14 1.97 10.59 14.92
C GLY A 14 1.30 9.48 14.10
N ILE A 15 0.40 9.84 13.18
CA ILE A 15 -0.19 8.95 12.20
C ILE A 15 0.46 9.25 10.84
N PHE A 16 0.66 8.22 10.03
CA PHE A 16 1.02 8.38 8.63
C PHE A 16 -0.13 7.91 7.74
N GLU A 17 -0.32 8.63 6.64
CA GLU A 17 -1.26 8.27 5.59
C GLU A 17 -0.53 8.34 4.26
N GLY A 18 -0.94 7.53 3.29
CA GLY A 18 -0.29 7.58 2.00
C GLY A 18 -0.98 6.80 0.91
N GLU A 19 -0.63 7.18 -0.32
CA GLU A 19 -1.14 6.59 -1.55
C GLU A 19 0.02 5.97 -2.33
N ILE A 20 -0.20 4.75 -2.84
CA ILE A 20 0.77 4.04 -3.67
C ILE A 20 0.11 3.79 -5.03
N THR A 21 0.66 4.43 -6.06
CA THR A 21 0.29 4.14 -7.45
C THR A 21 1.28 3.13 -8.03
N LEU A 22 0.76 1.99 -8.49
CA LEU A 22 1.60 0.92 -9.02
C LEU A 22 0.94 0.20 -10.20
N LEU A 23 1.76 -0.37 -11.06
CA LEU A 23 1.38 -1.29 -12.12
C LEU A 23 1.59 -2.72 -11.64
N VAL A 24 0.57 -3.55 -11.80
CA VAL A 24 0.57 -4.95 -11.37
C VAL A 24 0.11 -5.84 -12.50
N SER A 25 0.76 -6.99 -12.65
CA SER A 25 0.52 -7.92 -13.74
C SER A 25 -0.76 -8.76 -13.60
N ASN A 26 -1.26 -8.96 -12.38
CA ASN A 26 -2.48 -9.72 -12.08
C ASN A 26 -3.02 -9.42 -10.67
N THR A 27 -4.23 -9.90 -10.40
CA THR A 27 -4.92 -9.65 -9.13
C THR A 27 -4.29 -10.40 -7.96
N GLU A 28 -3.69 -11.58 -8.20
CA GLU A 28 -3.02 -12.37 -7.15
C GLU A 28 -1.82 -11.63 -6.55
N ALA A 29 -0.99 -11.01 -7.40
CA ALA A 29 0.16 -10.22 -6.98
C ALA A 29 -0.27 -8.97 -6.19
N LEU A 30 -1.39 -8.35 -6.58
CA LEU A 30 -1.96 -7.22 -5.85
C LEU A 30 -2.47 -7.64 -4.47
N ASN A 31 -3.23 -8.73 -4.39
CA ASN A 31 -3.77 -9.23 -3.12
C ASN A 31 -2.65 -9.62 -2.16
N SER A 32 -1.59 -10.27 -2.66
CA SER A 32 -0.42 -10.62 -1.87
C SER A 32 0.29 -9.38 -1.29
N LEU A 33 0.35 -8.29 -2.05
CA LEU A 33 0.87 -7.00 -1.59
C LEU A 33 -0.03 -6.40 -0.50
N LEU A 34 -1.34 -6.32 -0.73
CA LEU A 34 -2.30 -5.79 0.24
C LEU A 34 -2.26 -6.56 1.57
N ASP A 35 -2.17 -7.89 1.50
CA ASP A 35 -2.08 -8.74 2.68
C ASP A 35 -0.75 -8.56 3.43
N SER A 36 0.34 -8.29 2.71
CA SER A 36 1.64 -7.97 3.32
C SER A 36 1.59 -6.62 4.04
N LEU A 37 0.98 -5.60 3.43
CA LEU A 37 0.83 -4.28 4.02
C LEU A 37 -0.06 -4.31 5.29
N ARG A 38 -1.16 -5.07 5.27
CA ARG A 38 -2.05 -5.24 6.44
C ARG A 38 -1.40 -5.94 7.63
N LYS A 39 -0.34 -6.71 7.41
CA LYS A 39 0.39 -7.41 8.48
C LYS A 39 1.46 -6.56 9.14
N LEU A 40 1.74 -5.37 8.62
CA LEU A 40 2.73 -4.47 9.20
C LEU A 40 2.19 -3.90 10.52
N ASN A 41 2.96 -4.05 11.60
CA ASN A 41 2.63 -3.46 12.90
C ASN A 41 2.55 -1.93 12.76
N GLY A 42 1.40 -1.36 13.14
CA GLY A 42 1.12 0.07 13.01
C GLY A 42 0.37 0.47 11.74
N VAL A 43 0.11 -0.45 10.81
CA VAL A 43 -0.83 -0.22 9.70
C VAL A 43 -2.24 -0.57 10.16
N GLU A 44 -3.10 0.43 10.29
CA GLU A 44 -4.48 0.22 10.72
C GLU A 44 -5.38 -0.24 9.57
N LYS A 45 -5.19 0.30 8.36
CA LYS A 45 -6.05 0.01 7.21
C LYS A 45 -5.30 0.10 5.88
N VAL A 46 -5.64 -0.82 4.98
CA VAL A 46 -5.20 -0.80 3.57
C VAL A 46 -6.37 -1.17 2.68
N PHE A 47 -6.69 -0.30 1.73
CA PHE A 47 -7.74 -0.48 0.74
C PHE A 47 -7.25 -0.04 -0.64
N ARG A 48 -7.99 -0.46 -1.66
CA ARG A 48 -7.80 -0.06 -3.04
C ARG A 48 -8.95 0.86 -3.42
N GLU A 49 -8.62 1.97 -4.09
CA GLU A 49 -9.59 2.80 -4.82
C GLU A 49 -9.84 2.28 -6.24
#